data_AF-A0A920VFC7-F1
#
_entry.id   AF-A0A920VFC7-F1
#
_cell.length_a   1.000
_cell.length_b   1.000
_cell.length_c   1.000
_cell.angle_alpha   90.00
_cell.angle_beta   90.00
_cell.angle_gamma   90.00
#
_symmetry.space_group_name_H-M   'P 1'
#
loop_
_entity.id
_entity.type
_entity.pdbx_description
1 polymer ?
#
loop_
_entity_poly.entity_id
_entity_poly.type
_entity_poly.pdbx_seq_one_letter_code
_entity_poly.pdbx_strand_id
1 'polypeptide(L)'
;MANGFYEWKKDGKRRLPTYIYPKNGEPLAFAGLWDTWKSPEGLVIRSCTIITTSANSFIDPLHTRMPVILSDETQALWLDPLTEDTKNLKPLLISAPEEFLTSHPVSETVNSVYNQGPELILPLTLGDQYPCLNDRLFP
;
A
#
# COMPACT_ATOMS: atom_id res chain seq x y z
N MET A 1 -1.49 10.13 -2.99
CA MET A 1 -2.13 9.10 -3.83
C MET A 1 -1.06 8.10 -4.28
N ALA A 2 -1.46 6.88 -4.65
CA ALA A 2 -0.57 5.85 -5.19
C ALA A 2 -1.33 4.90 -6.13
N ASN A 3 -0.63 4.21 -7.05
CA ASN A 3 -1.26 3.15 -7.86
C ASN A 3 -1.58 1.89 -7.04
N GLY A 4 -0.84 1.69 -5.94
CA GLY A 4 -0.94 0.54 -5.07
C GLY A 4 0.11 0.61 -3.96
N PHE A 5 0.22 -0.44 -3.17
CA PHE A 5 1.22 -0.60 -2.11
C PHE A 5 1.69 -2.06 -2.05
N TYR A 6 2.81 -2.31 -1.38
CA TYR A 6 3.36 -3.65 -1.21
C TYR A 6 3.15 -4.14 0.21
N GLU A 7 2.83 -5.42 0.36
CA GLU A 7 2.91 -6.14 1.63
C GLU A 7 3.60 -7.48 1.45
N TRP A 8 4.20 -8.00 2.52
CA TRP A 8 5.00 -9.22 2.47
C TRP A 8 4.31 -10.38 3.19
N LYS A 9 3.74 -11.29 2.40
CA LYS A 9 3.14 -12.51 2.94
C LYS A 9 4.22 -13.40 3.53
N LYS A 10 4.04 -13.83 4.78
CA LYS A 10 4.92 -14.85 5.38
C LYS A 10 4.61 -16.21 4.75
N ASP A 11 5.63 -16.84 4.19
CA ASP A 11 5.59 -18.22 3.69
C ASP A 11 6.75 -19.01 4.31
N GLY A 12 6.47 -19.67 5.44
CA GLY A 12 7.50 -20.27 6.28
C GLY A 12 8.55 -19.25 6.74
N LYS A 13 9.80 -19.41 6.28
CA LYS A 13 10.91 -18.48 6.55
C LYS A 13 11.02 -17.35 5.52
N ARG A 14 10.33 -17.46 4.39
CA ARG A 14 10.38 -16.48 3.30
C ARG A 14 9.26 -15.44 3.45
N ARG A 15 9.47 -14.31 2.80
CA ARG A 15 8.49 -13.22 2.71
C ARG A 15 8.24 -12.93 1.24
N LEU A 16 7.08 -13.33 0.75
CA LEU A 16 6.70 -13.14 -0.64
C LEU A 16 6.10 -11.73 -0.81
N PRO A 17 6.78 -10.80 -1.50
CA PRO A 17 6.22 -9.49 -1.77
C PRO A 17 4.98 -9.62 -2.64
N THR A 18 3.94 -8.87 -2.28
CA THR A 18 2.63 -8.88 -2.91
C THR A 18 2.23 -7.45 -3.19
N TYR A 19 1.96 -7.14 -4.44
CA TYR A 19 1.45 -5.82 -4.84
C TYR A 19 -0.06 -5.79 -4.68
N ILE A 20 -0.57 -4.77 -3.98
CA ILE A 20 -1.98 -4.57 -3.65
C ILE A 20 -2.44 -3.26 -4.30
N TYR A 21 -3.54 -3.33 -5.04
CA TYR A 21 -4.04 -2.24 -5.87
C TYR A 21 -5.57 -2.31 -5.99
N PRO A 22 -6.26 -1.22 -6.36
CA PRO A 22 -7.71 -1.22 -6.43
C PRO A 22 -8.19 -1.92 -7.69
N LYS A 23 -9.31 -2.64 -7.57
CA LYS A 23 -9.87 -3.43 -8.69
C LYS A 23 -10.33 -2.60 -9.87
N ASN A 24 -10.74 -1.37 -9.63
CA ASN A 24 -11.23 -0.46 -10.67
C ASN A 24 -10.10 0.21 -11.47
N GLY A 25 -8.83 0.04 -11.09
CA GLY A 25 -7.68 0.65 -11.76
C GLY A 25 -7.42 2.11 -11.44
N GLU A 26 -8.25 2.74 -10.60
CA GLU A 26 -8.07 4.14 -10.18
C GLU A 26 -6.95 4.28 -9.14
N PRO A 27 -6.33 5.45 -8.94
CA PRO A 27 -5.36 5.65 -7.87
C PRO A 27 -5.99 5.53 -6.46
N LEU A 28 -5.22 5.02 -5.50
CA LEU A 28 -5.55 5.02 -4.08
C LEU A 28 -5.30 6.40 -3.46
N ALA A 29 -6.29 6.93 -2.76
CA ALA A 29 -6.14 8.06 -1.84
C ALA A 29 -5.98 7.54 -0.41
N PHE A 30 -4.84 7.85 0.23
CA PHE A 30 -4.60 7.48 1.61
C PHE A 30 -4.86 8.66 2.54
N ALA A 31 -5.54 8.42 3.67
CA ALA A 31 -5.59 9.40 4.74
C ALA A 31 -4.18 9.60 5.30
N GLY A 32 -3.78 10.86 5.43
CA GLY A 32 -2.43 11.20 5.86
C GLY A 32 -2.39 12.53 6.60
N LEU A 33 -1.39 12.65 7.48
CA LEU A 33 -1.05 13.88 8.17
C LEU A 33 0.25 14.42 7.60
N TRP A 34 0.42 15.74 7.65
CA TRP A 34 1.67 16.39 7.25
C TRP A 34 1.98 17.53 8.21
N ASP A 35 3.26 17.85 8.34
CA ASP A 35 3.72 18.98 9.16
C ASP A 35 5.00 19.59 8.58
N THR A 36 5.32 20.79 9.04
CA THR A 36 6.55 21.50 8.74
C THR A 36 7.38 21.68 10.01
N TRP A 37 8.52 21.01 10.06
CA TRP A 37 9.52 21.25 11.08
C TRP A 37 10.55 22.27 10.59
N LYS A 38 10.95 23.21 11.47
CA LYS A 38 12.00 24.19 11.18
C LYS A 38 13.13 24.04 12.21
N SER A 39 14.36 23.84 11.74
CA SER A 39 15.54 23.77 12.59
C SER A 39 15.94 25.16 13.11
N PRO A 40 16.70 25.25 14.22
CA PRO A 40 17.26 26.50 14.71
C PRO A 40 18.13 27.24 13.66
N GLU A 41 18.80 26.50 12.79
CA GLU A 41 19.66 27.00 11.70
C GLU A 41 18.86 27.41 10.45
N GLY A 42 17.52 27.27 10.49
CA GLY A 42 16.61 27.71 9.44
C GLY A 42 16.29 26.64 8.39
N LEU A 43 16.76 25.39 8.53
CA LEU A 43 16.37 24.30 7.66
C LEU A 43 14.87 23.99 7.82
N VAL A 44 14.13 23.90 6.72
CA VAL A 44 12.71 23.58 6.74
C VAL A 44 12.50 22.17 6.18
N ILE A 45 11.93 21.28 6.98
CA ILE A 45 11.55 19.92 6.59
C ILE A 45 10.03 19.83 6.54
N ARG A 46 9.49 19.51 5.37
CA ARG A 46 8.09 19.13 5.22
C ARG A 46 8.01 17.62 5.15
N SER A 47 7.22 17.01 6.02
CA SER A 47 7.06 15.57 6.08
C SER A 47 5.59 15.20 6.16
N CYS A 48 5.28 13.96 5.80
CA CYS A 48 3.95 13.41 5.91
C CYS A 48 4.02 11.97 6.41
N THR A 49 2.89 11.49 6.92
CA THR A 49 2.68 10.10 7.33
C THR A 49 1.34 9.60 6.84
N ILE A 50 1.26 8.30 6.55
CA ILE A 50 0.02 7.61 6.19
C ILE A 50 -0.63 7.09 7.47
N ILE A 51 -1.92 7.34 7.63
CA ILE A 51 -2.71 6.75 8.71
C ILE A 51 -3.06 5.31 8.33
N THR A 52 -2.92 4.42 9.30
CA THR A 52 -3.19 2.99 9.16
C THR A 52 -4.23 2.55 10.17
N THR A 53 -5.01 1.54 9.82
CA THR A 53 -6.04 0.91 10.64
C THR A 53 -5.83 -0.61 10.68
N SER A 54 -6.71 -1.35 11.35
CA SER A 54 -6.71 -2.81 11.34
C SER A 54 -6.91 -3.35 9.92
N ALA A 55 -6.27 -4.46 9.58
CA ALA A 55 -6.54 -5.13 8.32
C ALA A 55 -7.97 -5.68 8.27
N ASN A 56 -8.58 -5.66 7.08
CA ASN A 56 -9.79 -6.45 6.79
C ASN A 56 -9.40 -7.91 6.46
N SER A 57 -10.37 -8.80 6.24
CA SER A 57 -10.09 -10.22 6.00
C SER A 57 -9.29 -10.49 4.72
N PHE A 58 -9.30 -9.56 3.76
CA PHE A 58 -8.49 -9.64 2.55
C PHE A 58 -7.00 -9.35 2.82
N ILE A 59 -6.69 -8.35 3.65
CA ILE A 59 -5.30 -7.95 3.96
C ILE A 59 -4.70 -8.75 5.12
N ASP A 60 -5.49 -9.20 6.08
CA ASP A 60 -5.02 -9.87 7.31
C ASP A 60 -4.07 -11.06 7.05
N PRO A 61 -4.26 -11.90 6.00
CA PRO A 61 -3.31 -12.95 5.65
C PRO A 61 -1.92 -12.46 5.22
N LEU A 62 -1.80 -11.19 4.82
CA LEU A 62 -0.56 -10.53 4.41
C LEU A 62 0.06 -9.75 5.58
N HIS A 63 -0.75 -8.93 6.26
CA HIS A 63 -0.32 -8.07 7.36
C HIS A 63 -1.50 -7.67 8.25
N THR A 64 -1.28 -7.47 9.56
CA THR A 64 -2.37 -7.18 10.53
C THR A 64 -2.90 -5.74 10.46
N ARG A 65 -2.26 -4.88 9.66
CA ARG A 65 -2.66 -3.47 9.46
C ARG A 65 -2.71 -3.15 7.98
N MET A 66 -3.52 -2.16 7.63
CA MET A 66 -3.61 -1.60 6.29
C MET A 66 -3.70 -0.06 6.34
N PRO A 67 -3.37 0.65 5.25
CA PRO A 67 -3.65 2.07 5.12
C PRO A 67 -5.15 2.37 5.25
N VAL A 68 -5.50 3.54 5.79
CA VAL A 68 -6.84 4.09 5.64
C VAL A 68 -6.97 4.64 4.23
N ILE A 69 -7.89 4.08 3.45
CA ILE A 69 -8.12 4.45 2.05
C ILE A 69 -9.42 5.25 1.98
N LEU A 70 -9.34 6.44 1.40
CA LEU A 70 -10.46 7.36 1.25
C LEU A 70 -11.16 7.13 -0.10
N SER A 71 -12.49 7.12 -0.09
CA SER A 71 -13.33 7.29 -1.27
C SER A 71 -13.33 8.75 -1.74
N ASP A 72 -13.83 9.02 -2.94
CA ASP A 72 -13.97 10.39 -3.47
C ASP A 72 -14.75 11.32 -2.52
N GLU A 73 -15.84 10.82 -1.95
CA GLU A 73 -16.68 11.56 -0.99
C GLU A 73 -15.94 11.86 0.31
N THR A 74 -15.21 10.87 0.84
CA THR A 74 -14.49 11.02 2.11
C THR A 74 -13.18 11.79 1.94
N GLN A 75 -12.60 11.82 0.74
CA GLN A 75 -11.48 12.68 0.39
C GLN A 75 -11.86 14.16 0.45
N ALA A 76 -13.04 14.52 -0.08
CA ALA A 76 -13.52 15.90 0.00
C ALA A 76 -13.65 16.36 1.46
N LEU A 77 -14.24 15.53 2.31
CA LEU A 77 -14.34 15.80 3.75
C LEU A 77 -12.96 15.84 4.44
N TRP A 78 -12.04 14.94 4.08
CA TRP A 78 -10.69 14.88 4.66
C TRP A 78 -9.85 16.13 4.35
N LEU A 79 -10.04 16.72 3.17
CA LEU A 79 -9.28 17.87 2.69
C LEU A 79 -9.99 19.22 2.95
N ASP A 80 -11.20 19.21 3.51
CA ASP A 80 -11.95 20.43 3.77
C ASP A 80 -11.30 21.24 4.91
N PRO A 81 -10.75 22.44 4.63
CA PRO A 81 -10.13 23.27 5.66
C PRO A 81 -11.12 23.81 6.69
N LEU A 82 -12.43 23.72 6.44
CA LEU A 82 -13.48 24.13 7.38
C LEU A 82 -13.84 23.02 8.37
N THR A 83 -13.32 21.80 8.19
CA THR A 83 -13.53 20.70 9.14
C THR A 83 -12.58 20.82 10.32
N GLU A 84 -13.00 21.55 11.36
CA GLU A 84 -12.19 21.77 12.57
C GLU A 84 -12.36 20.69 13.65
N ASP A 85 -13.54 20.05 13.75
CA ASP A 85 -13.79 19.01 14.75
C ASP A 85 -13.36 17.63 14.24
N THR A 86 -12.26 17.12 14.79
CA THR A 86 -11.74 15.77 14.51
C THR A 86 -12.75 14.64 14.74
N LYS A 87 -13.82 14.86 15.51
CA LYS A 87 -14.91 13.87 15.67
C LYS A 87 -15.61 13.56 14.34
N ASN A 88 -15.61 14.49 13.39
CA ASN A 88 -16.17 14.29 12.05
C ASN A 88 -15.24 13.45 11.16
N LEU A 89 -13.93 13.39 11.48
CA LEU A 89 -12.94 12.65 10.70
C LEU A 89 -12.68 11.24 11.25
N LYS A 90 -12.84 11.02 12.57
CA LYS A 90 -12.66 9.71 13.20
C LYS A 90 -13.44 8.57 12.52
N PRO A 91 -14.69 8.75 12.08
CA PRO A 91 -15.44 7.70 11.37
C PRO A 91 -14.81 7.27 10.04
N LEU A 92 -13.93 8.09 9.45
CA LEU A 92 -13.22 7.76 8.21
C LEU A 92 -12.05 6.80 8.43
N LEU A 93 -11.61 6.59 9.68
CA LEU A 93 -10.40 5.81 10.02
C LEU A 93 -10.66 4.30 10.09
N ILE A 94 -11.41 3.79 9.11
CA ILE A 94 -11.83 2.39 9.01
C ILE A 94 -11.16 1.69 7.83
N SER A 95 -11.16 0.36 7.87
CA SER A 95 -10.66 -0.47 6.77
C SER A 95 -11.55 -0.30 5.54
N ALA A 96 -10.93 -0.28 4.35
CA ALA A 96 -11.69 -0.30 3.10
C ALA A 96 -12.49 -1.61 2.95
N PRO A 97 -13.58 -1.64 2.17
CA PRO A 97 -14.28 -2.87 1.81
C PRO A 97 -13.34 -3.91 1.20
N GLU A 98 -13.54 -5.19 1.50
CA GLU A 98 -12.67 -6.28 1.05
C GLU A 98 -12.65 -6.39 -0.49
N GLU A 99 -13.78 -6.09 -1.12
CA GLU A 99 -13.97 -6.12 -2.55
C GLU A 99 -13.26 -4.98 -3.29
N PHE A 100 -12.83 -3.93 -2.57
CA PHE A 100 -12.20 -2.75 -3.17
C PHE A 100 -10.80 -3.04 -3.71
N LEU A 101 -10.06 -3.91 -3.04
CA LEU A 101 -8.67 -4.23 -3.36
C LEU A 101 -8.53 -5.60 -4.03
N THR A 102 -7.49 -5.73 -4.84
CA THR A 102 -6.98 -7.00 -5.33
C THR A 102 -5.46 -7.00 -5.22
N SER A 103 -4.84 -8.15 -5.47
CA SER A 103 -3.40 -8.30 -5.33
C SER A 103 -2.83 -9.44 -6.17
N HIS A 104 -1.52 -9.38 -6.41
CA HIS A 104 -0.76 -10.51 -6.93
C HIS A 104 0.67 -10.51 -6.37
N PRO A 105 1.33 -11.67 -6.25
CA PRO A 105 2.75 -11.75 -5.92
C PRO A 105 3.61 -11.07 -6.99
N VAL A 106 4.69 -10.41 -6.57
CA VAL A 106 5.67 -9.76 -7.46
C VAL A 106 7.09 -10.27 -7.17
N SER A 107 8.05 -9.86 -7.99
CA SER A 107 9.47 -10.24 -7.81
C SER A 107 10.05 -9.75 -6.49
N GLU A 108 10.93 -10.55 -5.87
CA GLU A 108 11.77 -10.14 -4.74
C GLU A 108 12.70 -8.96 -5.07
N THR A 109 12.86 -8.62 -6.34
CA THR A 109 13.53 -7.40 -6.80
C THR A 109 13.00 -6.14 -6.10
N VAL A 110 11.72 -6.09 -5.71
CA VAL A 110 11.13 -4.95 -4.99
C VAL A 110 11.72 -4.74 -3.58
N ASN A 111 12.41 -5.72 -3.01
CA ASN A 111 13.00 -5.62 -1.66
C ASN A 111 14.12 -4.58 -1.55
N SER A 112 14.74 -4.21 -2.68
CA SER A 112 15.76 -3.17 -2.72
C SER A 112 15.14 -1.84 -3.13
N VAL A 113 15.25 -0.83 -2.27
CA VAL A 113 14.75 0.54 -2.52
C VAL A 113 15.44 1.23 -3.70
N TYR A 114 16.59 0.72 -4.13
CA TYR A 114 17.33 1.23 -5.29
C TYR A 114 16.73 0.79 -6.63
N ASN A 115 15.92 -0.27 -6.62
CA ASN A 115 15.28 -0.77 -7.83
C ASN A 115 14.05 0.09 -8.14
N GLN A 116 13.91 0.48 -9.41
CA GLN A 116 12.84 1.34 -9.91
C GLN A 116 12.48 0.86 -11.31
N GLY A 117 11.18 0.74 -11.59
CA GLY A 117 10.72 0.34 -12.92
C GLY A 117 9.32 -0.30 -12.90
N PRO A 118 8.65 -0.35 -14.06
CA PRO A 118 7.31 -0.93 -14.18
C PRO A 118 7.29 -2.44 -13.89
N GLU A 119 8.41 -3.14 -14.03
CA GLU A 119 8.55 -4.57 -13.75
C GLU A 119 8.30 -4.92 -12.28
N LEU A 120 8.43 -3.97 -11.35
CA LEU A 120 8.25 -4.19 -9.92
C LEU A 120 6.80 -4.45 -9.50
N ILE A 121 5.85 -4.11 -10.36
CA ILE A 121 4.41 -4.36 -10.16
C ILE A 121 3.87 -5.44 -11.09
N LEU A 122 4.73 -6.12 -11.86
CA LEU A 122 4.28 -7.21 -12.72
C LEU A 122 4.09 -8.48 -11.89
N PRO A 123 3.03 -9.25 -12.16
CA PRO A 123 2.80 -10.52 -11.49
C PRO A 123 3.96 -11.49 -11.78
N LEU A 124 4.33 -12.28 -10.77
CA LEU A 124 5.30 -13.36 -10.95
C LEU A 124 4.87 -14.29 -12.08
N THR A 125 5.81 -14.64 -12.96
CA THR A 125 5.57 -15.68 -13.96
C THR A 125 5.72 -17.06 -13.32
N LEU A 126 5.17 -18.09 -13.97
CA LEU A 126 5.26 -19.49 -13.48
C LEU A 126 6.71 -19.94 -13.20
N GLY A 127 7.68 -19.44 -13.97
CA GLY A 127 9.10 -19.75 -13.78
C GLY A 127 9.71 -19.12 -12.52
N ASP A 128 9.17 -17.98 -12.07
CA ASP A 128 9.63 -17.28 -10.87
C ASP A 128 9.02 -17.90 -9.59
N GLN A 129 7.80 -18.42 -9.71
CA GLN A 129 7.06 -19.03 -8.60
C GLN A 129 7.62 -20.42 -8.23
N TYR A 130 8.27 -21.09 -9.18
CA TYR A 130 8.90 -22.40 -9.01
C TYR A 130 10.24 -22.48 -9.78
N PRO A 131 11.35 -22.00 -9.20
CA PRO A 131 12.64 -22.02 -9.89
C PRO A 131 13.07 -23.42 -10.34
N CYS A 132 12.61 -24.47 -9.65
CA CYS A 132 12.89 -25.87 -9.98
C CYS A 132 12.12 -26.43 -11.18
N LEU A 133 11.08 -25.75 -11.68
CA LEU A 133 10.33 -26.16 -12.87
C LEU A 133 10.93 -25.60 -14.17
N ASN A 134 11.74 -24.53 -14.09
CA ASN A 134 12.46 -24.00 -15.24
C ASN A 134 13.58 -24.94 -15.75
N ASP A 135 14.10 -25.83 -14.90
CA ASP A 135 15.14 -26.80 -15.27
C ASP A 135 14.60 -28.11 -15.89
N ARG A 136 13.28 -28.23 -16.12
CA ARG A 136 12.65 -29.47 -16.60
C ARG A 136 11.69 -29.31 -17.79
N LEU A 137 11.85 -28.28 -18.59
CA LEU A 137 11.06 -28.14 -19.82
C LEU A 137 11.95 -27.73 -21.00
N PHE A 138 12.62 -28.72 -21.60
CA PHE A 138 12.81 -28.93 -23.05
C PHE A 138 13.53 -30.29 -23.26
N PRO A 139 12.91 -31.33 -23.85
CA PRO A 139 13.62 -32.20 -24.78
C PRO A 139 13.86 -31.49 -26.12
#